data_AF-A0A0R2I7P7-F1
#
_entry.id   AF-A0A0R2I7P7-F1
#
_cell.length_a   1.000
_cell.length_b   1.000
_cell.length_c   1.000
_cell.angle_alpha   90.00
_cell.angle_beta   90.00
_cell.angle_gamma   90.00
#
_symmetry.space_group_name_H-M   'P 1'
#
loop_
_entity.id
_entity.type
_entity.pdbx_description
1 polymer ?
#
loop_
_entity_poly.entity_id
_entity_poly.type
_entity_poly.pdbx_seq_one_letter_code
_entity_poly.pdbx_strand_id
1 'polypeptide(L)' 'MPFALKVLIVLVLIIMTFLIGAMIGFGVLGDGNPFAIFSGATWKHIFSYFSKGI' A
#
# COMPACT_ATOMS: atom_id res chain seq x y z
N MET A 1 -19.05 15.99 18.55
CA MET A 1 -17.75 15.47 18.07
C MET A 1 -17.00 16.60 17.38
N PRO A 2 -15.79 16.96 17.86
CA PRO A 2 -14.99 18.01 17.23
C PRO A 2 -14.70 17.66 15.77
N PHE A 3 -14.79 18.65 14.88
CA PHE A 3 -14.59 18.48 13.43
C PHE A 3 -13.24 17.83 13.10
N ALA A 4 -12.18 18.23 13.81
CA ALA A 4 -10.84 17.65 13.68
C ALA A 4 -10.80 16.13 13.94
N LEU A 5 -11.59 15.63 14.89
CA LEU A 5 -11.63 14.20 15.20
C LEU A 5 -12.26 13.39 14.06
N LYS A 6 -13.29 13.94 13.40
CA LYS A 6 -13.92 13.30 12.23
C LYS A 6 -12.93 13.19 11.07
N VAL A 7 -12.18 14.27 10.82
CA VAL A 7 -11.15 14.31 9.76
C VAL A 7 -10.04 13.29 10.06
N LEU A 8 -9.58 13.21 11.31
CA LEU A 8 -8.59 12.23 11.72
C LEU A 8 -9.06 10.78 11.47
N ILE A 9 -10.30 10.47 11.82
CA ILE A 9 -10.88 9.13 11.60
C ILE A 9 -10.91 8.79 10.10
N VAL A 10 -11.36 9.72 9.26
CA VAL A 10 -11.39 9.50 7.80
C VAL A 10 -9.98 9.30 7.25
N LEU A 11 -9.00 10.05 7.73
CA LEU A 11 -7.60 9.93 7.32
C LEU A 11 -7.02 8.55 7.67
N VAL A 12 -7.30 8.05 8.88
CA VAL A 12 -6.91 6.69 9.31
C VAL A 12 -7.58 5.62 8.45
N LEU A 13 -8.87 5.79 8.12
CA LEU A 13 -9.59 4.85 7.26
C LEU A 13 -9.00 4.79 5.84
N ILE A 14 -8.63 5.94 5.27
CA ILE A 14 -7.96 6.02 3.97
C ILE A 14 -6.63 5.25 4.01
N ILE A 15 -5.81 5.49 5.03
CA ILE A 15 -4.52 4.81 5.19
C ILE A 15 -4.74 3.30 5.33
N MET A 16 -5.69 2.85 6.16
CA MET A 16 -5.99 1.43 6.30
C MET A 16 -6.46 0.80 4.99
N THR A 17 -7.35 1.48 4.25
CA THR A 17 -7.86 0.98 2.96
C THR A 17 -6.73 0.89 1.93
N PHE A 18 -5.84 1.87 1.91
CA PHE A 18 -4.66 1.85 1.04
C PHE A 18 -3.71 0.70 1.38
N LEU A 19 -3.42 0.47 2.67
CA LEU A 19 -2.58 -0.65 3.09
C LEU A 19 -3.21 -1.99 2.72
N ILE A 20 -4.51 -2.18 2.98
CA ILE A 20 -5.23 -3.41 2.62
C ILE A 20 -5.22 -3.61 1.10
N GLY A 21 -5.49 -2.56 0.33
CA GLY A 21 -5.44 -2.59 -1.14
C GLY A 21 -4.04 -2.95 -1.65
N ALA A 22 -2.99 -2.39 -1.04
CA ALA A 22 -1.61 -2.71 -1.38
C ALA A 22 -1.24 -4.16 -1.01
N MET A 23 -1.70 -4.66 0.14
CA MET A 23 -1.50 -6.05 0.56
C MET A 23 -2.19 -7.02 -0.40
N ILE A 24 -3.42 -6.72 -0.84
CA ILE A 24 -4.14 -7.52 -1.82
C ILE A 24 -3.44 -7.45 -3.19
N GLY A 25 -3.06 -6.24 -3.62
CA GLY A 25 -2.31 -6.04 -4.86
C GLY A 25 -1.01 -6.85 -4.88
N PHE A 26 -0.25 -6.84 -3.79
CA PHE A 26 0.96 -7.66 -3.65
C PHE A 26 0.70 -9.14 -3.51
N GLY A 27 -0.36 -9.53 -2.81
CA GLY A 27 -0.76 -10.93 -2.70
C GLY A 27 -1.17 -11.53 -4.04
N VAL A 28 -1.78 -10.72 -4.91
CA VAL A 28 -2.29 -11.17 -6.22
C VAL A 28 -1.27 -11.00 -7.35
N LEU A 29 -0.57 -9.86 -7.41
CA LEU A 29 0.39 -9.54 -8.49
C LEU A 29 1.86 -9.76 -8.11
N GLY A 30 2.18 -9.92 -6.83
CA GLY A 30 3.54 -10.10 -6.33
C GLY A 30 3.82 -11.51 -5.83
N ASP A 31 4.79 -11.64 -4.92
CA ASP A 31 5.27 -12.93 -4.39
C ASP A 31 4.31 -13.61 -3.39
N GLY A 32 3.05 -13.17 -3.30
CA GLY A 32 2.04 -13.79 -2.42
C GLY A 32 2.15 -13.46 -0.93
N ASN A 33 3.18 -12.72 -0.49
CA ASN A 33 3.32 -12.30 0.91
C ASN A 33 2.75 -10.88 1.14
N PRO A 34 1.60 -10.73 1.82
CA PRO A 34 0.98 -9.42 2.04
C PRO A 34 1.81 -8.48 2.93
N PHE A 35 2.66 -9.00 3.81
CA PHE A 35 3.55 -8.18 4.64
C PHE A 35 4.77 -7.65 3.89
N ALA A 36 5.01 -8.12 2.65
CA ALA A 36 6.11 -7.66 1.83
C ALA A 36 6.01 -6.15 1.52
N ILE A 37 4.83 -5.53 1.62
CA ILE A 37 4.66 -4.08 1.40
C ILE A 37 5.54 -3.21 2.30
N PHE A 38 5.94 -3.72 3.47
CA PHE A 38 6.82 -3.05 4.42
C PHE A 38 8.31 -3.22 4.08
N SER A 39 8.64 -4.10 3.14
CA SER A 39 10.02 -4.34 2.71
C SER A 39 10.42 -3.38 1.60
N GLY A 40 11.58 -2.75 1.73
CA GLY A 40 12.14 -1.91 0.67
C GLY A 40 12.47 -2.67 -0.63
N ALA A 41 12.71 -3.99 -0.56
CA ALA A 41 12.98 -4.81 -1.74
C ALA A 41 11.76 -4.92 -2.66
N THR A 42 10.57 -4.93 -2.07
CA THR A 42 9.28 -5.03 -2.74
C THR A 42 8.99 -3.81 -3.60
N TRP A 43 9.33 -2.62 -3.11
CA TRP A 43 9.26 -1.38 -3.88
C TRP A 43 10.30 -1.36 -5.01
N LYS A 44 11.52 -1.87 -4.80
CA LYS A 44 12.50 -2.03 -5.88
C LYS A 44 11.97 -2.92 -7.01
N HIS A 45 11.27 -4.00 -6.67
CA HIS A 45 10.65 -4.88 -7.66
C HIS A 45 9.56 -4.15 -8.45
N ILE A 46 8.67 -3.40 -7.79
CA ILE A 46 7.67 -2.53 -8.46
C ILE A 46 8.36 -1.55 -9.41
N PHE A 47 9.33 -0.79 -8.92
CA PHE A 47 10.01 0.23 -9.72
C PHE A 47 10.78 -0.39 -10.90
N SER A 48 11.23 -1.64 -10.77
CA SER A 48 11.85 -2.36 -11.90
C SER A 48 10.89 -2.56 -13.07
N TYR A 49 9.58 -2.72 -12.84
CA TYR A 49 8.58 -2.81 -13.91
C TYR A 49 8.48 -1.51 -14.69
N PHE A 50 8.50 -0.36 -14.00
CA PHE A 50 8.48 0.95 -14.65
C PHE A 50 9.79 1.24 -15.40
N SER A 51 10.93 0.80 -14.86
CA SER A 51 12.24 1.04 -15.48
C SER A 51 12.51 0.16 -16.70
N LYS A 52 11.90 -1.04 -16.79
CA LYS A 52 12.03 -1.92 -17.98
C LYS A 52 11.17 -1.49 -19.17
N GLY A 53 10.34 -0.45 -19.00
CA GLY A 53 9.43 0.08 -20.02
C GLY A 53 9.95 1.29 -20.79
N ILE A 54 11.24 1.63 -20.71
CA ILE A 54 11.92 2.64 -21.54
C ILE A 54 13.08 1.97 -22.27
#